data_AF-A0A7Y9X8R7-F1
#
_entry.id   AF-A0A7Y9X8R7-F1
#
_cell.length_a   1.000
_cell.length_b   1.000
_cell.length_c   1.000
_cell.angle_alpha   90.00
_cell.angle_beta   90.00
_cell.angle_gamma   90.00
#
_symmetry.space_group_name_H-M   'P 1'
#
loop_
_entity.id
_entity.type
_entity.pdbx_description
1 polymer ?
#
loop_
_entity_poly.entity_id
_entity_poly.type
_entity_poly.pdbx_seq_one_letter_code
_entity_poly.pdbx_strand_id
1 'polypeptide(L)'
;MPDRTGDVDPDHVDDVTQERAGDANPASDHTGDASPGRTTDAPLDRTDPEGAVAEAARRYSNWGRWGADDVLGTVNFIDRAKRREAAGLVRLGASFSLSQSFDMDGPQKGWRRRTNPVHTMLDTGVDAALGNQGFPHGIGGADDVVSMPLQCSTQWDGLGHIFDHGRAWNGRDAARVVTSAGDQVTGIEHMAAPVTGRGVLLDVGRVIGKEGGLPDGFAVTAEHLEATADAHGVAVGRGDIVCVRTGRLTRARREGWGEYAGGPAPGLSFTTAGWLHSTEIAAIATDTWGFEVRPNEFDHAFQPLHQVAIPHIGLLIGEMWDLDALAAHCAADGVHEFLLTAAPIPFTGAVGSPVNPIAVK
;
A
#
# COMPACT_ATOMS: atom_id res chain seq x y z
N MET A 1 19.21 47.08 48.97
CA MET A 1 18.69 46.31 50.12
C MET A 1 17.86 45.16 49.57
N PRO A 2 18.11 43.91 50.00
CA PRO A 2 18.55 42.86 49.06
C PRO A 2 17.79 41.53 49.19
N ASP A 3 18.00 40.65 48.22
CA ASP A 3 18.06 39.18 48.39
C ASP A 3 18.90 38.63 47.20
N ARG A 4 20.21 38.33 47.34
CA ARG A 4 20.87 37.07 47.78
C ARG A 4 20.28 35.81 47.12
N THR A 5 21.01 34.79 46.66
CA THR A 5 22.41 34.48 46.25
C THR A 5 22.35 33.00 45.84
N GLY A 6 23.10 32.55 44.82
CA GLY A 6 23.34 31.11 44.64
C GLY A 6 23.81 30.67 43.24
N ASP A 7 25.05 30.99 42.89
CA ASP A 7 25.84 30.31 41.85
C ASP A 7 26.28 28.91 42.31
N VAL A 8 26.31 27.91 41.41
CA VAL A 8 27.38 26.89 41.34
C VAL A 8 27.62 26.44 39.89
N ASP A 9 28.90 26.43 39.53
CA ASP A 9 29.63 26.13 38.29
C ASP A 9 29.59 24.63 37.86
N PRO A 10 29.92 24.27 36.60
CA PRO A 10 30.00 22.90 36.09
C PRO A 10 31.43 22.32 36.18
N ASP A 11 31.59 21.10 35.66
CA ASP A 11 32.83 20.33 35.46
C ASP A 11 33.35 19.45 36.61
N HIS A 12 33.21 18.13 36.43
CA HIS A 12 34.23 17.18 36.85
C HIS A 12 34.31 15.99 35.88
N VAL A 13 35.43 15.94 35.16
CA VAL A 13 36.03 14.75 34.56
C VAL A 13 37.00 14.21 35.60
N ASP A 14 37.00 12.90 35.87
CA ASP A 14 38.24 12.19 36.15
C ASP A 14 38.08 10.67 35.98
N ASP A 15 39.13 10.13 35.39
CA ASP A 15 39.41 8.76 34.97
C ASP A 15 40.15 8.01 36.09
N VAL A 16 39.73 6.80 36.46
CA VAL A 16 40.62 5.81 37.11
C VAL A 16 40.21 4.37 36.73
N THR A 17 41.18 3.69 36.14
CA THR A 17 41.31 2.27 35.76
C THR A 17 41.46 1.27 36.92
N GLN A 18 41.39 -0.04 36.58
CA GLN A 18 41.72 -1.28 37.33
C GLN A 18 40.57 -1.92 38.12
N GLU A 19 40.33 -3.24 38.16
CA GLU A 19 41.06 -4.42 37.69
C GLU A 19 40.12 -5.66 37.62
N ARG A 20 40.66 -6.77 37.12
CA ARG A 20 40.03 -8.00 36.63
C ARG A 20 39.45 -8.93 37.71
N ALA A 21 38.36 -9.61 37.35
CA ALA A 21 38.08 -11.05 37.55
C ALA A 21 36.86 -11.37 36.64
N GLY A 22 36.86 -12.30 35.69
CA GLY A 22 37.44 -13.63 35.73
C GLY A 22 36.38 -14.62 36.21
N ASP A 23 35.40 -14.94 35.36
CA ASP A 23 34.67 -16.20 35.46
C ASP A 23 34.13 -16.63 34.09
N ALA A 24 34.57 -17.82 33.69
CA ALA A 24 34.19 -18.52 32.48
C ALA A 24 33.21 -19.63 32.85
N ASN A 25 32.08 -19.73 32.14
CA ASN A 25 31.41 -21.01 31.87
C ASN A 25 30.24 -20.81 30.87
N PRO A 26 29.72 -21.87 30.23
CA PRO A 26 30.30 -22.49 29.04
C PRO A 26 29.37 -22.37 27.83
N ALA A 27 29.91 -22.72 26.66
CA ALA A 27 29.17 -22.93 25.44
C ALA A 27 28.01 -23.93 25.63
N SER A 28 26.80 -23.52 25.25
CA SER A 28 25.70 -24.42 24.93
C SER A 28 25.48 -24.38 23.42
N ASP A 29 25.89 -25.48 22.81
CA ASP A 29 25.65 -25.87 21.42
C ASP A 29 24.14 -26.04 21.21
N HIS A 30 23.51 -25.12 20.48
CA HIS A 30 22.14 -25.25 20.00
C HIS A 30 22.13 -25.11 18.47
N THR A 31 22.48 -26.20 17.81
CA THR A 31 22.04 -26.50 16.46
C THR A 31 20.52 -26.66 16.47
N GLY A 32 19.82 -25.58 16.12
CA GLY A 32 18.39 -25.56 15.87
C GLY A 32 18.15 -24.87 14.53
N ASP A 33 18.22 -25.64 13.46
CA ASP A 33 17.66 -25.28 12.15
C ASP A 33 16.16 -25.04 12.34
N ALA A 34 15.79 -23.77 12.43
CA ALA A 34 14.41 -23.32 12.42
C ALA A 34 14.12 -22.73 11.03
N SER A 35 14.11 -23.60 10.03
CA SER A 35 13.37 -23.35 8.81
C SER A 35 11.90 -23.12 9.18
N PRO A 36 11.29 -21.96 8.87
CA PRO A 36 9.87 -21.75 9.17
C PRO A 36 9.05 -22.79 8.42
N GLY A 37 8.27 -23.55 9.18
CA GLY A 37 7.52 -24.69 8.69
C GLY A 37 6.60 -24.30 7.54
N ARG A 38 6.82 -24.92 6.39
CA ARG A 38 5.91 -24.96 5.25
C ARG A 38 4.58 -25.57 5.70
N THR A 39 3.64 -24.75 6.14
CA THR A 39 2.25 -25.18 6.34
C THR A 39 1.70 -25.47 4.96
N THR A 40 1.58 -26.76 4.63
CA THR A 40 0.74 -27.18 3.50
C THR A 40 -0.70 -26.86 3.89
N ASP A 41 -1.17 -25.66 3.57
CA ASP A 41 -2.56 -25.29 3.81
C ASP A 41 -3.46 -26.27 3.07
N ALA A 42 -4.52 -26.71 3.76
CA ALA A 42 -5.53 -27.56 3.16
C ALA A 42 -6.11 -26.84 1.92
N PRO A 43 -6.45 -27.59 0.84
CA PRO A 43 -7.04 -26.98 -0.35
C PRO A 43 -8.30 -26.18 0.03
N LEU A 44 -8.39 -24.96 -0.51
CA LEU A 44 -9.49 -24.03 -0.24
C LEU A 44 -10.84 -24.66 -0.61
N ASP A 45 -11.76 -24.75 0.35
CA ASP A 45 -13.15 -25.13 0.07
C ASP A 45 -13.87 -23.96 -0.60
N ARG A 46 -14.09 -24.10 -1.91
CA ARG A 46 -14.70 -23.07 -2.75
C ARG A 46 -16.20 -22.86 -2.47
N THR A 47 -16.83 -23.77 -1.74
CA THR A 47 -18.28 -23.81 -1.52
C THR A 47 -18.73 -23.09 -0.24
N ASP A 48 -17.80 -22.79 0.67
CA ASP A 48 -18.06 -22.08 1.93
C ASP A 48 -17.21 -20.80 2.07
N PRO A 49 -17.49 -19.76 1.26
CA PRO A 49 -16.80 -18.48 1.39
C PRO A 49 -17.03 -17.81 2.74
N GLU A 50 -18.22 -17.98 3.34
CA GLU A 50 -18.57 -17.36 4.62
C GLU A 50 -17.72 -17.93 5.76
N GLY A 51 -17.62 -19.26 5.85
CA GLY A 51 -16.78 -19.95 6.83
C GLY A 51 -15.30 -19.61 6.65
N ALA A 52 -14.81 -19.59 5.41
CA ALA A 52 -13.42 -19.24 5.11
C ALA A 52 -13.07 -17.80 5.52
N VAL A 53 -13.94 -16.83 5.20
CA VAL A 53 -13.76 -15.43 5.62
C VAL A 53 -13.83 -15.30 7.14
N ALA A 54 -14.80 -15.95 7.80
CA ALA A 54 -14.93 -15.90 9.25
C ALA A 54 -13.70 -16.50 9.97
N GLU A 55 -13.14 -17.60 9.44
CA GLU A 55 -11.91 -18.18 9.97
C GLU A 55 -10.72 -17.23 9.80
N ALA A 56 -10.53 -16.69 8.59
CA ALA A 56 -9.44 -15.77 8.29
C ALA A 56 -9.54 -14.48 9.12
N ALA A 57 -10.73 -13.89 9.23
CA ALA A 57 -11.00 -12.74 10.07
C ALA A 57 -10.62 -12.99 11.54
N ARG A 58 -11.01 -14.15 12.09
CA ARG A 58 -10.65 -14.53 13.47
C ARG A 58 -9.14 -14.75 13.65
N ARG A 59 -8.49 -15.36 12.65
CA ARG A 59 -7.08 -15.77 12.75
C ARG A 59 -6.11 -14.61 12.49
N TYR A 60 -6.48 -13.66 11.65
CA TYR A 60 -5.61 -12.62 11.12
C TYR A 60 -6.08 -11.20 11.49
N SER A 61 -6.74 -11.04 12.64
CA SER A 61 -7.18 -9.72 13.12
C SER A 61 -6.10 -8.99 13.92
N ASN A 62 -5.88 -7.72 13.60
CA ASN A 62 -5.07 -6.79 14.39
C ASN A 62 -5.93 -5.87 15.29
N TRP A 63 -7.21 -6.19 15.52
CA TRP A 63 -8.05 -5.36 16.39
C TRP A 63 -7.45 -5.20 17.79
N GLY A 64 -7.45 -3.98 18.29
CA GLY A 64 -6.89 -3.60 19.58
C GLY A 64 -5.36 -3.56 19.62
N ARG A 65 -4.64 -4.01 18.58
CA ARG A 65 -3.18 -4.11 18.57
C ARG A 65 -2.47 -2.77 18.85
N TRP A 66 -3.00 -1.68 18.31
CA TRP A 66 -2.49 -0.32 18.50
C TRP A 66 -3.40 0.56 19.37
N GLY A 67 -4.30 -0.07 20.15
CA GLY A 67 -5.29 0.62 20.97
C GLY A 67 -6.65 0.78 20.28
N ALA A 68 -7.68 1.04 21.09
CA ALA A 68 -9.07 1.14 20.63
C ALA A 68 -9.33 2.36 19.73
N ASP A 69 -8.49 3.40 19.83
CA ASP A 69 -8.61 4.65 19.08
C ASP A 69 -7.72 4.67 17.83
N ASP A 70 -7.12 3.54 17.45
CA ASP A 70 -6.24 3.48 16.29
C ASP A 70 -6.96 3.79 14.97
N VAL A 71 -6.33 4.62 14.15
CA VAL A 71 -6.82 5.06 12.83
C VAL A 71 -5.82 4.78 11.72
N LEU A 72 -4.69 4.12 12.01
CA LEU A 72 -3.62 3.88 11.05
C LEU A 72 -3.49 2.40 10.63
N GLY A 73 -3.98 1.47 11.44
CA GLY A 73 -3.86 0.04 11.15
C GLY A 73 -2.39 -0.37 10.96
N THR A 74 -2.14 -1.18 9.95
CA THR A 74 -0.78 -1.66 9.60
C THR A 74 0.20 -0.54 9.25
N VAL A 75 -0.25 0.66 8.89
CA VAL A 75 0.64 1.81 8.64
C VAL A 75 1.43 2.22 9.91
N ASN A 76 0.97 1.82 11.10
CA ASN A 76 1.75 1.92 12.34
C ASN A 76 3.09 1.18 12.29
N PHE A 77 3.27 0.21 11.40
CA PHE A 77 4.55 -0.47 11.20
C PHE A 77 5.61 0.41 10.52
N ILE A 78 5.21 1.49 9.87
CA ILE A 78 6.14 2.49 9.32
C ILE A 78 6.56 3.45 10.44
N ASP A 79 7.57 3.03 11.21
CA ASP A 79 8.17 3.84 12.25
C ASP A 79 9.31 4.73 11.72
N ARG A 80 9.99 5.46 12.63
CA ARG A 80 11.11 6.34 12.27
C ARG A 80 12.32 5.56 11.75
N ALA A 81 12.56 4.35 12.24
CA ALA A 81 13.68 3.52 11.82
C ALA A 81 13.46 3.01 10.40
N LYS A 82 12.25 2.52 10.08
CA LYS A 82 11.88 2.09 8.73
C LYS A 82 11.99 3.23 7.70
N ARG A 83 11.63 4.46 8.06
CA ARG A 83 11.83 5.64 7.19
C ARG A 83 13.30 5.94 6.91
N ARG A 84 14.17 5.82 7.94
CA ARG A 84 15.61 6.03 7.79
C ARG A 84 16.26 4.93 6.95
N GLU A 85 15.84 3.68 7.15
CA GLU A 85 16.25 2.54 6.32
C GLU A 85 15.94 2.82 4.85
N ALA A 86 14.69 3.19 4.55
CA ALA A 86 14.26 3.52 3.20
C ALA A 86 15.04 4.68 2.58
N ALA A 87 15.27 5.76 3.34
CA ALA A 87 16.08 6.89 2.87
C ALA A 87 17.52 6.48 2.53
N GLY A 88 18.07 5.48 3.23
CA GLY A 88 19.38 4.90 2.95
C GLY A 88 19.48 4.08 1.66
N LEU A 89 18.35 3.76 1.02
CA LEU A 89 18.32 3.05 -0.26
C LEU A 89 18.52 3.98 -1.46
N VAL A 90 18.35 5.30 -1.29
CA VAL A 90 18.55 6.26 -2.38
C VAL A 90 20.04 6.43 -2.65
N ARG A 91 20.50 5.80 -3.74
CA ARG A 91 21.91 5.82 -4.20
C ARG A 91 22.04 6.40 -5.59
N LEU A 92 21.14 6.05 -6.50
CA LEU A 92 21.19 6.48 -7.90
C LEU A 92 20.56 7.86 -8.11
N GLY A 93 19.55 8.21 -7.31
CA GLY A 93 18.69 9.37 -7.51
C GLY A 93 17.67 9.19 -8.64
N ALA A 94 17.44 7.96 -9.10
CA ALA A 94 16.44 7.67 -10.13
C ALA A 94 15.04 7.69 -9.52
N SER A 95 14.10 8.40 -10.16
CA SER A 95 12.75 8.61 -9.66
C SER A 95 11.72 8.09 -10.66
N PHE A 96 10.73 7.35 -10.17
CA PHE A 96 9.67 6.73 -10.96
C PHE A 96 8.31 7.09 -10.36
N SER A 97 7.45 7.69 -11.18
CA SER A 97 6.02 7.75 -10.86
C SER A 97 5.43 6.36 -11.08
N LEU A 98 4.69 5.88 -10.08
CA LEU A 98 3.96 4.62 -10.13
C LEU A 98 2.46 4.85 -10.35
N SER A 99 2.10 6.01 -10.90
CA SER A 99 0.73 6.36 -11.22
C SER A 99 0.45 6.09 -12.68
N GLN A 100 -0.67 5.45 -12.97
CA GLN A 100 -1.26 5.62 -14.29
C GLN A 100 -1.85 7.03 -14.43
N SER A 101 -2.14 7.43 -15.66
CA SER A 101 -2.80 8.69 -15.95
C SER A 101 -4.22 8.76 -15.37
N PHE A 102 -4.63 9.96 -14.97
CA PHE A 102 -5.98 10.29 -14.54
C PHE A 102 -6.77 10.89 -15.71
N ASP A 103 -7.00 10.09 -16.74
CA ASP A 103 -7.57 10.55 -18.01
C ASP A 103 -9.08 10.29 -18.14
N MET A 104 -9.77 11.14 -18.90
CA MET A 104 -11.19 10.94 -19.29
C MET A 104 -11.41 9.63 -20.06
N ASP A 105 -10.38 9.15 -20.76
CA ASP A 105 -10.38 7.90 -21.52
C ASP A 105 -9.71 6.73 -20.75
N GLY A 106 -9.71 6.80 -19.42
CA GLY A 106 -9.23 5.74 -18.53
C GLY A 106 -10.09 4.46 -18.52
N PRO A 107 -9.77 3.50 -17.63
CA PRO A 107 -10.37 2.16 -17.67
C PRO A 107 -11.83 2.08 -17.21
N GLN A 108 -12.37 3.09 -16.53
CA GLN A 108 -13.64 2.96 -15.83
C GLN A 108 -14.84 2.92 -16.78
N LYS A 109 -15.79 2.02 -16.48
CA LYS A 109 -16.99 1.77 -17.29
C LYS A 109 -18.31 2.24 -16.66
N GLY A 110 -18.26 2.97 -15.55
CA GLY A 110 -19.46 3.39 -14.83
C GLY A 110 -20.03 2.36 -13.86
N TRP A 111 -19.39 1.20 -13.67
CA TRP A 111 -19.79 0.22 -12.66
C TRP A 111 -19.78 0.84 -11.26
N ARG A 112 -20.87 0.66 -10.50
CA ARG A 112 -21.12 1.36 -9.22
C ARG A 112 -20.89 2.87 -9.29
N ARG A 113 -21.18 3.50 -10.43
CA ARG A 113 -20.99 4.94 -10.69
C ARG A 113 -19.52 5.39 -10.66
N ARG A 114 -18.55 4.46 -10.71
CA ARG A 114 -17.14 4.81 -10.93
C ARG A 114 -16.95 5.20 -12.39
N THR A 115 -16.83 6.50 -12.65
CA THR A 115 -16.47 7.08 -13.95
C THR A 115 -14.98 7.38 -13.99
N ASN A 116 -14.44 7.60 -15.19
CA ASN A 116 -13.13 8.22 -15.34
C ASN A 116 -13.15 9.66 -14.80
N PRO A 117 -11.99 10.22 -14.45
CA PRO A 117 -11.86 11.64 -14.15
C PRO A 117 -12.40 12.51 -15.26
N VAL A 118 -13.10 13.59 -14.91
CA VAL A 118 -13.55 14.63 -15.84
C VAL A 118 -12.76 15.89 -15.56
N HIS A 119 -11.90 16.28 -16.50
CA HIS A 119 -11.08 17.50 -16.44
C HIS A 119 -11.73 18.60 -17.28
N THR A 120 -11.89 19.79 -16.69
CA THR A 120 -12.46 20.95 -17.38
C THR A 120 -11.63 22.18 -17.06
N MET A 121 -11.29 22.97 -18.07
CA MET A 121 -10.64 24.27 -17.88
C MET A 121 -11.66 25.30 -17.39
N LEU A 122 -11.28 26.08 -16.37
CA LEU A 122 -12.01 27.28 -15.94
C LEU A 122 -11.53 28.52 -16.70
N ASP A 123 -10.21 28.61 -16.89
CA ASP A 123 -9.55 29.68 -17.64
C ASP A 123 -8.57 29.06 -18.62
N THR A 124 -8.45 29.62 -19.82
CA THR A 124 -7.58 29.07 -20.86
C THR A 124 -6.61 30.10 -21.43
N GLY A 125 -5.49 29.60 -21.97
CA GLY A 125 -4.57 30.41 -22.75
C GLY A 125 -5.21 30.99 -24.03
N VAL A 126 -6.32 30.43 -24.52
CA VAL A 126 -7.06 31.00 -25.67
C VAL A 126 -7.71 32.31 -25.26
N ASP A 127 -8.32 32.36 -24.07
CA ASP A 127 -8.93 33.58 -23.55
C ASP A 127 -7.88 34.65 -23.27
N ALA A 128 -6.71 34.25 -22.74
CA ALA A 128 -5.57 35.15 -22.56
C ALA A 128 -5.08 35.72 -23.90
N ALA A 129 -4.88 34.88 -24.92
CA ALA A 129 -4.37 35.29 -26.23
C ALA A 129 -5.31 36.25 -26.97
N LEU A 130 -6.62 36.14 -26.74
CA LEU A 130 -7.64 37.04 -27.30
C LEU A 130 -7.87 38.30 -26.45
N GLY A 131 -7.22 38.41 -25.29
CA GLY A 131 -7.41 39.52 -24.36
C GLY A 131 -8.74 39.48 -23.60
N ASN A 132 -9.41 38.32 -23.55
CA ASN A 132 -10.73 38.16 -22.96
C ASN A 132 -10.69 38.02 -21.42
N GLN A 133 -9.54 37.70 -20.84
CA GLN A 133 -9.39 37.55 -19.38
C GLN A 133 -9.38 38.89 -18.62
N GLY A 134 -9.14 40.01 -19.32
CA GLY A 134 -9.20 41.35 -18.72
C GLY A 134 -8.12 41.64 -17.67
N PHE A 135 -7.09 40.81 -17.54
CA PHE A 135 -5.97 41.08 -16.64
C PHE A 135 -5.02 42.15 -17.19
N PRO A 136 -4.39 42.97 -16.31
CA PRO A 136 -3.55 44.07 -16.74
C PRO A 136 -2.18 43.61 -17.27
N HIS A 137 -1.53 44.47 -18.06
CA HIS A 137 -0.14 44.29 -18.52
C HIS A 137 0.14 43.03 -19.36
N GLY A 138 -0.90 42.42 -19.94
CA GLY A 138 -0.77 41.24 -20.78
C GLY A 138 -0.51 39.93 -20.02
N ILE A 139 -0.73 39.91 -18.69
CA ILE A 139 -0.75 38.65 -17.95
C ILE A 139 -1.97 37.82 -18.34
N GLY A 140 -1.79 36.50 -18.39
CA GLY A 140 -2.87 35.54 -18.57
C GLY A 140 -2.63 34.32 -17.69
N GLY A 141 -3.71 33.63 -17.33
CA GLY A 141 -3.68 32.44 -16.48
C GLY A 141 -4.48 31.30 -17.08
N ALA A 142 -4.32 30.12 -16.51
CA ALA A 142 -5.18 28.98 -16.78
C ALA A 142 -5.39 28.24 -15.46
N ASP A 143 -6.65 27.99 -15.15
CA ASP A 143 -7.10 27.23 -13.99
C ASP A 143 -8.05 26.15 -14.49
N ASP A 144 -8.19 25.07 -13.72
CA ASP A 144 -8.99 23.91 -14.10
C ASP A 144 -9.66 23.23 -12.88
N VAL A 145 -10.55 22.30 -13.19
CA VAL A 145 -11.28 21.47 -12.22
C VAL A 145 -11.23 20.03 -12.67
N VAL A 146 -11.05 19.13 -11.71
CA VAL A 146 -11.24 17.68 -11.89
C VAL A 146 -12.39 17.21 -11.00
N SER A 147 -13.35 16.50 -11.61
CA SER A 147 -14.39 15.76 -10.89
C SER A 147 -14.18 14.26 -11.11
N MET A 148 -14.00 13.50 -10.03
CA MET A 148 -13.71 12.07 -10.13
C MET A 148 -14.15 11.29 -8.90
N PRO A 149 -14.54 10.00 -9.04
CA PRO A 149 -14.53 9.07 -7.91
C PRO A 149 -13.10 8.93 -7.37
N LEU A 150 -12.92 8.83 -6.06
CA LEU A 150 -11.58 8.64 -5.48
C LEU A 150 -10.99 7.24 -5.76
N GLN A 151 -11.83 6.31 -6.21
CA GLN A 151 -11.47 4.94 -6.61
C GLN A 151 -11.58 4.74 -8.14
N CYS A 152 -11.05 5.67 -8.93
CA CYS A 152 -11.16 5.66 -10.40
C CYS A 152 -9.85 5.37 -11.15
N SER A 153 -8.71 5.44 -10.48
CA SER A 153 -7.37 5.28 -11.07
C SER A 153 -6.38 4.92 -9.95
N THR A 154 -5.06 5.07 -10.13
CA THR A 154 -4.06 4.76 -9.10
C THR A 154 -4.46 5.33 -7.74
N GLN A 155 -4.70 4.46 -6.78
CA GLN A 155 -5.38 4.84 -5.54
C GLN A 155 -4.82 4.12 -4.33
N TRP A 156 -5.18 4.65 -3.16
CA TRP A 156 -5.26 3.93 -1.90
C TRP A 156 -6.72 3.74 -1.48
N ASP A 157 -7.05 2.54 -1.02
CA ASP A 157 -8.22 2.22 -0.24
C ASP A 157 -7.89 2.29 1.25
N GLY A 158 -8.56 3.19 1.96
CA GLY A 158 -8.38 3.41 3.39
C GLY A 158 -9.20 2.46 4.25
N LEU A 159 -9.04 2.60 5.56
CA LEU A 159 -9.65 1.70 6.55
C LEU A 159 -11.18 1.81 6.65
N GLY A 160 -11.77 2.88 6.11
CA GLY A 160 -13.20 3.06 5.94
C GLY A 160 -13.77 2.52 4.61
N HIS A 161 -12.96 1.92 3.74
CA HIS A 161 -13.41 1.51 2.40
C HIS A 161 -14.32 0.27 2.41
N ILE A 162 -13.98 -0.72 3.25
CA ILE A 162 -14.62 -2.04 3.28
C ILE A 162 -15.08 -2.36 4.70
N PHE A 163 -16.22 -3.04 4.79
CA PHE A 163 -16.81 -3.50 6.05
C PHE A 163 -17.09 -5.00 5.99
N ASP A 164 -17.08 -5.63 7.15
CA ASP A 164 -17.43 -7.04 7.32
C ASP A 164 -18.50 -7.18 8.42
N HIS A 165 -19.65 -7.78 8.13
CA HIS A 165 -20.76 -7.95 9.08
C HIS A 165 -21.15 -6.67 9.85
N GLY A 166 -21.13 -5.52 9.16
CA GLY A 166 -21.42 -4.21 9.76
C GLY A 166 -20.29 -3.67 10.66
N ARG A 167 -19.09 -4.26 10.59
CA ARG A 167 -17.89 -3.83 11.31
C ARG A 167 -16.88 -3.21 10.36
N ALA A 168 -16.33 -2.07 10.75
CA ALA A 168 -15.19 -1.43 10.14
C ALA A 168 -13.90 -1.77 10.90
N TRP A 169 -12.79 -1.17 10.48
CA TRP A 169 -11.50 -1.28 11.16
C TRP A 169 -11.62 -1.11 12.68
N ASN A 170 -10.92 -1.99 13.40
CA ASN A 170 -10.84 -2.05 14.85
C ASN A 170 -12.17 -2.41 15.54
N GLY A 171 -13.06 -3.14 14.85
CA GLY A 171 -14.33 -3.66 15.40
C GLY A 171 -15.43 -2.61 15.56
N ARG A 172 -15.23 -1.42 14.99
CA ARG A 172 -16.17 -0.31 15.08
C ARG A 172 -17.43 -0.59 14.27
N ASP A 173 -18.56 -0.05 14.72
CA ASP A 173 -19.81 -0.09 13.95
C ASP A 173 -19.64 0.72 12.66
N ALA A 174 -19.75 0.05 11.51
CA ALA A 174 -19.59 0.67 10.21
C ALA A 174 -20.53 1.86 9.99
N ALA A 175 -21.75 1.80 10.55
CA ALA A 175 -22.74 2.88 10.44
C ALA A 175 -22.38 4.14 11.26
N ARG A 176 -21.38 4.04 12.15
CA ARG A 176 -20.81 5.16 12.91
C ARG A 176 -19.52 5.68 12.32
N VAL A 177 -18.79 4.84 11.59
CA VAL A 177 -17.55 5.20 10.91
C VAL A 177 -17.86 5.96 9.63
N VAL A 178 -18.56 5.35 8.67
CA VAL A 178 -18.84 6.00 7.38
C VAL A 178 -20.32 6.34 7.27
N THR A 179 -20.60 7.62 7.09
CA THR A 179 -21.95 8.17 6.96
C THR A 179 -22.09 8.98 5.68
N SER A 180 -23.26 9.60 5.46
CA SER A 180 -23.43 10.57 4.37
C SER A 180 -22.54 11.81 4.49
N ALA A 181 -21.95 12.06 5.67
CA ALA A 181 -20.97 13.13 5.90
C ALA A 181 -19.51 12.67 5.70
N GLY A 182 -19.29 11.45 5.20
CA GLY A 182 -17.97 10.84 5.05
C GLY A 182 -17.58 9.93 6.22
N ASP A 183 -16.34 9.48 6.20
CA ASP A 183 -15.67 8.77 7.29
C ASP A 183 -15.39 9.73 8.47
N GLN A 184 -15.92 9.41 9.63
CA GLN A 184 -15.85 10.23 10.84
C GLN A 184 -14.69 9.82 11.77
N VAL A 185 -13.97 8.73 11.45
CA VAL A 185 -13.00 8.12 12.37
C VAL A 185 -11.68 7.81 11.67
N THR A 186 -11.74 7.16 10.51
CA THR A 186 -10.57 6.60 9.82
C THR A 186 -10.31 7.23 8.45
N GLY A 187 -10.74 8.48 8.29
CA GLY A 187 -10.57 9.23 7.05
C GLY A 187 -9.13 9.20 6.54
N ILE A 188 -8.98 9.14 5.21
CA ILE A 188 -7.69 8.95 4.53
C ILE A 188 -6.68 10.07 4.84
N GLU A 189 -7.13 11.24 5.30
CA GLU A 189 -6.27 12.32 5.78
C GLU A 189 -5.30 11.89 6.88
N HIS A 190 -5.65 10.88 7.70
CA HIS A 190 -4.74 10.32 8.71
C HIS A 190 -3.51 9.64 8.09
N MET A 191 -3.62 9.19 6.83
CA MET A 191 -2.56 8.52 6.09
C MET A 191 -1.65 9.49 5.31
N ALA A 192 -1.95 10.79 5.30
CA ALA A 192 -1.24 11.78 4.47
C ALA A 192 0.26 11.89 4.77
N ALA A 193 0.66 11.83 6.05
CA ALA A 193 2.06 11.90 6.45
C ALA A 193 2.77 10.53 6.58
N PRO A 194 2.14 9.48 7.14
CA PRO A 194 2.89 8.28 7.51
C PRO A 194 3.26 7.37 6.33
N VAL A 195 2.61 7.47 5.17
CA VAL A 195 2.84 6.58 4.00
C VAL A 195 4.07 7.01 3.20
N THR A 196 5.21 6.93 3.85
CA THR A 196 6.55 7.09 3.26
C THR A 196 7.47 6.11 3.98
N GLY A 197 8.12 5.22 3.24
CA GLY A 197 8.87 4.12 3.83
C GLY A 197 9.60 3.29 2.78
N ARG A 198 9.96 2.05 3.13
CA ARG A 198 10.64 1.14 2.22
C ARG A 198 9.61 0.50 1.30
N GLY A 199 9.77 0.73 -0.01
CA GLY A 199 9.03 0.01 -1.04
C GLY A 199 9.80 -1.24 -1.46
N VAL A 200 9.07 -2.33 -1.72
CA VAL A 200 9.62 -3.57 -2.29
C VAL A 200 8.80 -3.96 -3.52
N LEU A 201 9.44 -4.11 -4.67
CA LEU A 201 8.80 -4.59 -5.89
C LEU A 201 8.91 -6.12 -5.97
N LEU A 202 7.75 -6.78 -6.08
CA LEU A 202 7.61 -8.18 -6.46
C LEU A 202 7.04 -8.26 -7.88
N ASP A 203 7.91 -8.39 -8.88
CA ASP A 203 7.51 -8.60 -10.30
C ASP A 203 7.12 -10.06 -10.58
N VAL A 204 5.99 -10.48 -10.00
CA VAL A 204 5.45 -11.86 -10.11
C VAL A 204 5.14 -12.19 -11.56
N GLY A 205 4.66 -11.22 -12.35
CA GLY A 205 4.41 -11.41 -13.79
C GLY A 205 5.66 -11.81 -14.57
N ARG A 206 6.83 -11.28 -14.20
CA ARG A 206 8.11 -11.66 -14.82
C ARG A 206 8.64 -12.99 -14.33
N VAL A 207 8.52 -13.29 -13.04
CA VAL A 207 9.11 -14.50 -12.44
C VAL A 207 8.26 -15.75 -12.73
N ILE A 208 6.94 -15.63 -12.63
CA ILE A 208 5.99 -16.75 -12.71
C ILE A 208 5.25 -16.78 -14.05
N GLY A 209 4.99 -15.59 -14.62
CA GLY A 209 4.20 -15.44 -15.83
C GLY A 209 4.94 -15.76 -17.13
N LYS A 210 4.16 -15.88 -18.21
CA LYS A 210 4.68 -15.98 -19.57
C LYS A 210 4.75 -14.57 -20.17
N GLU A 211 5.80 -14.30 -20.94
CA GLU A 211 5.98 -12.99 -21.62
C GLU A 211 5.92 -11.78 -20.65
N GLY A 212 6.24 -12.00 -19.37
CA GLY A 212 6.26 -10.94 -18.35
C GLY A 212 4.90 -10.58 -17.74
N GLY A 213 3.86 -11.40 -17.93
CA GLY A 213 2.54 -11.20 -17.32
C GLY A 213 1.79 -12.48 -16.95
N LEU A 214 0.82 -12.33 -16.05
CA LEU A 214 -0.07 -13.41 -15.61
C LEU A 214 -1.38 -13.44 -16.41
N PRO A 215 -1.94 -14.62 -16.69
CA PRO A 215 -3.25 -14.75 -17.31
C PRO A 215 -4.37 -14.32 -16.34
N ASP A 216 -5.54 -13.99 -16.88
CA ASP A 216 -6.70 -13.69 -16.05
C ASP A 216 -7.10 -14.92 -15.20
N GLY A 217 -7.55 -14.69 -13.96
CA GLY A 217 -7.87 -15.76 -13.02
C GLY A 217 -6.66 -16.43 -12.36
N PHE A 218 -5.43 -15.98 -12.63
CA PHE A 218 -4.26 -16.48 -11.91
C PHE A 218 -4.24 -16.00 -10.46
N ALA A 219 -4.31 -16.94 -9.51
CA ALA A 219 -4.24 -16.67 -8.08
C ALA A 219 -2.78 -16.63 -7.60
N VAL A 220 -2.31 -15.44 -7.24
CA VAL A 220 -0.97 -15.22 -6.66
C VAL A 220 -1.00 -15.64 -5.20
N THR A 221 -0.34 -16.75 -4.85
CA THR A 221 -0.28 -17.31 -3.50
C THR A 221 0.94 -16.78 -2.75
N ALA A 222 1.04 -17.08 -1.45
CA ALA A 222 2.22 -16.73 -0.65
C ALA A 222 3.51 -17.32 -1.25
N GLU A 223 3.46 -18.55 -1.75
CA GLU A 223 4.62 -19.20 -2.39
C GLU A 223 5.05 -18.47 -3.67
N HIS A 224 4.12 -17.92 -4.44
CA HIS A 224 4.47 -17.09 -5.60
C HIS A 224 5.16 -15.79 -5.19
N LEU A 225 4.70 -15.16 -4.09
CA LEU A 225 5.31 -13.94 -3.55
C LEU A 225 6.73 -14.21 -3.01
N GLU A 226 6.89 -15.28 -2.24
CA GLU A 226 8.18 -15.71 -1.67
C GLU A 226 9.17 -16.12 -2.77
N ALA A 227 8.75 -16.94 -3.74
CA ALA A 227 9.60 -17.31 -4.86
C ALA A 227 10.03 -16.10 -5.71
N THR A 228 9.17 -15.08 -5.81
CA THR A 228 9.51 -13.82 -6.48
C THR A 228 10.51 -13.01 -5.68
N ALA A 229 10.34 -12.93 -4.35
CA ALA A 229 11.28 -12.26 -3.46
C ALA A 229 12.68 -12.92 -3.52
N ASP A 230 12.73 -14.26 -3.50
CA ASP A 230 13.97 -15.04 -3.64
C ASP A 230 14.65 -14.79 -5.00
N ALA A 231 13.88 -14.79 -6.10
CA ALA A 231 14.40 -14.52 -7.44
C ALA A 231 14.96 -13.10 -7.58
N HIS A 232 14.38 -12.14 -6.84
CA HIS A 232 14.79 -10.74 -6.82
C HIS A 232 15.89 -10.44 -5.79
N GLY A 233 16.27 -11.43 -4.97
CA GLY A 233 17.26 -11.26 -3.91
C GLY A 233 16.84 -10.26 -2.84
N VAL A 234 15.53 -10.14 -2.56
CA VAL A 234 14.97 -9.19 -1.59
C VAL A 234 14.16 -9.93 -0.52
N ALA A 235 14.12 -9.38 0.69
CA ALA A 235 13.26 -9.87 1.76
C ALA A 235 12.14 -8.87 2.04
N VAL A 236 10.89 -9.34 2.04
CA VAL A 236 9.74 -8.57 2.52
C VAL A 236 9.69 -8.66 4.04
N GLY A 237 9.47 -7.53 4.72
CA GLY A 237 9.35 -7.52 6.17
C GLY A 237 8.52 -6.38 6.72
N ARG A 238 8.55 -6.30 8.05
CA ARG A 238 7.75 -5.37 8.84
C ARG A 238 7.89 -3.94 8.33
N GLY A 239 6.77 -3.28 8.09
CA GLY A 239 6.69 -1.86 7.69
C GLY A 239 6.98 -1.59 6.22
N ASP A 240 7.21 -2.62 5.40
CA ASP A 240 7.38 -2.45 3.97
C ASP A 240 6.05 -2.12 3.28
N ILE A 241 6.15 -1.38 2.18
CA ILE A 241 5.08 -1.16 1.23
C ILE A 241 5.36 -2.06 0.01
N VAL A 242 4.57 -3.11 -0.15
CA VAL A 242 4.81 -4.13 -1.20
C VAL A 242 4.10 -3.72 -2.48
N CYS A 243 4.83 -3.67 -3.60
CA CYS A 243 4.29 -3.43 -4.93
C CYS A 243 4.31 -4.75 -5.72
N VAL A 244 3.16 -5.32 -6.03
CA VAL A 244 3.03 -6.58 -6.78
C VAL A 244 2.69 -6.27 -8.23
N ARG A 245 3.62 -6.56 -9.14
CA ARG A 245 3.39 -6.41 -10.57
C ARG A 245 2.94 -7.75 -11.17
N THR A 246 1.71 -7.77 -11.69
CA THR A 246 1.12 -8.93 -12.38
C THR A 246 1.30 -8.87 -13.90
N GLY A 247 1.56 -7.67 -14.45
CA GLY A 247 1.61 -7.40 -15.89
C GLY A 247 0.23 -7.14 -16.52
N ARG A 248 -0.85 -7.06 -15.70
CA ARG A 248 -2.21 -6.86 -16.22
C ARG A 248 -2.41 -5.47 -16.80
N LEU A 249 -1.84 -4.43 -16.18
CA LEU A 249 -1.92 -3.05 -16.69
C LEU A 249 -1.18 -2.91 -18.02
N THR A 250 0.03 -3.48 -18.12
CA THR A 250 0.80 -3.53 -19.37
C THR A 250 -0.01 -4.13 -20.52
N ARG A 251 -0.67 -5.26 -20.24
CA ARG A 251 -1.53 -5.94 -21.21
C ARG A 251 -2.70 -5.04 -21.63
N ALA A 252 -3.37 -4.39 -20.68
CA ALA A 252 -4.49 -3.49 -20.97
C ALA A 252 -4.06 -2.26 -21.80
N ARG A 253 -2.89 -1.67 -21.55
CA ARG A 253 -2.39 -0.56 -22.37
C ARG A 253 -2.08 -0.97 -23.81
N ARG A 254 -1.60 -2.20 -24.02
CA ARG A 254 -1.33 -2.74 -25.35
C ARG A 254 -2.60 -3.11 -26.12
N GLU A 255 -3.56 -3.72 -25.45
CA GLU A 255 -4.76 -4.31 -26.08
C GLU A 255 -5.98 -3.38 -26.04
N GLY A 256 -5.89 -2.27 -25.31
CA GLY A 256 -7.03 -1.46 -24.90
C GLY A 256 -7.64 -1.93 -23.58
N TRP A 257 -8.42 -1.06 -22.94
CA TRP A 257 -8.92 -1.30 -21.57
C TRP A 257 -9.76 -2.57 -21.43
N GLY A 258 -10.53 -2.96 -22.46
CA GLY A 258 -11.29 -4.21 -22.46
C GLY A 258 -12.04 -4.41 -21.14
N GLU A 259 -11.82 -5.53 -20.46
CA GLU A 259 -12.40 -5.88 -19.16
C GLU A 259 -11.51 -5.53 -17.94
N TYR A 260 -10.55 -4.62 -18.09
CA TYR A 260 -9.64 -4.24 -17.00
C TYR A 260 -10.39 -3.75 -15.75
N ALA A 261 -11.39 -2.87 -15.93
CA ALA A 261 -12.24 -2.42 -14.84
C ALA A 261 -13.35 -3.44 -14.53
N GLY A 262 -13.21 -4.14 -13.41
CA GLY A 262 -14.21 -5.05 -12.85
C GLY A 262 -14.27 -6.46 -13.44
N GLY A 263 -13.60 -6.75 -14.56
CA GLY A 263 -13.61 -8.08 -15.18
C GLY A 263 -12.51 -9.03 -14.70
N PRO A 264 -12.34 -10.20 -15.33
CA PRO A 264 -11.29 -11.17 -14.96
C PRO A 264 -9.88 -10.55 -14.98
N ALA A 265 -9.08 -10.90 -13.98
CA ALA A 265 -7.72 -10.42 -13.79
C ALA A 265 -6.92 -11.39 -12.91
N PRO A 266 -5.59 -11.49 -13.07
CA PRO A 266 -4.75 -12.04 -12.02
C PRO A 266 -4.86 -11.18 -10.75
N GLY A 267 -4.48 -11.73 -9.62
CA GLY A 267 -4.42 -10.98 -8.35
C GLY A 267 -4.08 -11.89 -7.18
N LEU A 268 -4.05 -11.33 -5.98
CA LEU A 268 -3.74 -12.07 -4.77
C LEU A 268 -4.80 -13.15 -4.51
N SER A 269 -4.36 -14.35 -4.18
CA SER A 269 -5.21 -15.45 -3.71
C SER A 269 -5.75 -15.14 -2.32
N PHE A 270 -6.96 -15.59 -2.00
CA PHE A 270 -7.52 -15.48 -0.66
C PHE A 270 -6.59 -16.07 0.42
N THR A 271 -5.85 -17.12 0.06
CA THR A 271 -4.90 -17.79 0.98
C THR A 271 -3.74 -16.89 1.42
N THR A 272 -3.50 -15.76 0.74
CA THR A 272 -2.46 -14.80 1.12
C THR A 272 -2.78 -14.01 2.40
N ALA A 273 -3.99 -14.08 2.95
CA ALA A 273 -4.37 -13.37 4.17
C ALA A 273 -3.39 -13.63 5.33
N GLY A 274 -2.93 -14.88 5.50
CA GLY A 274 -1.96 -15.24 6.53
C GLY A 274 -0.58 -14.59 6.31
N TRP A 275 -0.10 -14.58 5.06
CA TRP A 275 1.16 -13.96 4.67
C TRP A 275 1.12 -12.44 4.84
N LEU A 276 0.02 -11.80 4.43
CA LEU A 276 -0.19 -10.35 4.60
C LEU A 276 -0.14 -9.94 6.07
N HIS A 277 -0.72 -10.77 6.95
CA HIS A 277 -0.73 -10.51 8.39
C HIS A 277 0.63 -10.81 9.05
N SER A 278 1.25 -11.96 8.75
CA SER A 278 2.47 -12.42 9.44
C SER A 278 3.72 -11.65 9.04
N THR A 279 3.78 -11.11 7.82
CA THR A 279 4.91 -10.30 7.35
C THR A 279 4.95 -8.90 7.97
N GLU A 280 3.85 -8.45 8.58
CA GLU A 280 3.71 -7.12 9.18
C GLU A 280 3.99 -5.98 8.19
N ILE A 281 3.69 -6.19 6.91
CA ILE A 281 3.75 -5.13 5.90
C ILE A 281 2.78 -4.00 6.27
N ALA A 282 3.12 -2.78 5.88
CA ALA A 282 2.30 -1.61 6.15
C ALA A 282 1.24 -1.36 5.08
N ALA A 283 1.51 -1.77 3.84
CA ALA A 283 0.62 -1.59 2.72
C ALA A 283 1.00 -2.54 1.58
N ILE A 284 0.05 -2.80 0.69
CA ILE A 284 0.28 -3.55 -0.55
C ILE A 284 -0.42 -2.88 -1.71
N ALA A 285 0.19 -2.86 -2.89
CA ALA A 285 -0.39 -2.31 -4.09
C ALA A 285 -0.20 -3.23 -5.30
N THR A 286 -1.17 -3.27 -6.20
CA THR A 286 -1.12 -4.06 -7.45
C THR A 286 -1.35 -3.20 -8.69
N ASP A 287 -0.95 -3.72 -9.85
CA ASP A 287 -1.22 -3.13 -11.17
C ASP A 287 -2.59 -3.53 -11.75
N THR A 288 -3.51 -4.00 -10.91
CA THR A 288 -4.84 -4.51 -11.29
C THR A 288 -5.93 -3.58 -10.76
N TRP A 289 -7.12 -3.59 -11.38
CA TRP A 289 -8.26 -2.82 -10.87
C TRP A 289 -8.76 -3.32 -9.51
N GLY A 290 -8.66 -4.63 -9.26
CA GLY A 290 -8.92 -5.24 -7.96
C GLY A 290 -7.65 -5.88 -7.45
N PHE A 291 -7.27 -5.76 -6.17
CA PHE A 291 -6.00 -6.36 -5.72
C PHE A 291 -6.02 -7.89 -5.66
N GLU A 292 -7.18 -8.50 -5.41
CA GLU A 292 -7.35 -9.96 -5.39
C GLU A 292 -7.78 -10.53 -6.75
N VAL A 293 -7.51 -11.82 -6.96
CA VAL A 293 -7.78 -12.52 -8.21
C VAL A 293 -9.26 -12.47 -8.60
N ARG A 294 -9.53 -12.28 -9.90
CA ARG A 294 -10.88 -12.36 -10.48
C ARG A 294 -10.94 -13.31 -11.69
N PRO A 295 -11.93 -14.21 -11.77
CA PRO A 295 -12.98 -14.48 -10.77
C PRO A 295 -12.39 -14.92 -9.44
N ASN A 296 -13.10 -14.62 -8.35
CA ASN A 296 -12.66 -15.00 -7.01
C ASN A 296 -12.63 -16.54 -6.90
N GLU A 297 -11.83 -17.04 -5.96
CA GLU A 297 -11.61 -18.49 -5.81
C GLU A 297 -12.80 -19.24 -5.20
N PHE A 298 -13.89 -18.56 -4.87
CA PHE A 298 -15.13 -19.15 -4.36
C PHE A 298 -16.29 -18.97 -5.34
N ASP A 299 -17.27 -19.88 -5.28
CA ASP A 299 -18.34 -19.95 -6.28
C ASP A 299 -19.35 -18.79 -6.17
N HIS A 300 -19.47 -18.17 -4.98
CA HIS A 300 -20.40 -17.07 -4.70
C HIS A 300 -19.80 -16.01 -3.75
N ALA A 301 -18.60 -15.54 -4.05
CA ALA A 301 -17.98 -14.44 -3.30
C ALA A 301 -17.74 -13.23 -4.20
N PHE A 302 -17.71 -12.06 -3.57
CA PHE A 302 -17.25 -10.84 -4.21
C PHE A 302 -16.18 -10.22 -3.32
N GLN A 303 -14.94 -10.28 -3.79
CA GLN A 303 -13.78 -9.72 -3.10
C GLN A 303 -13.60 -10.19 -1.62
N PRO A 304 -13.59 -11.51 -1.34
CA PRO A 304 -13.44 -12.03 0.02
C PRO A 304 -12.12 -11.66 0.70
N LEU A 305 -11.03 -11.42 -0.05
CA LEU A 305 -9.77 -11.02 0.57
C LEU A 305 -9.84 -9.57 1.09
N HIS A 306 -10.53 -8.66 0.38
CA HIS A 306 -10.82 -7.31 0.90
C HIS A 306 -11.58 -7.36 2.23
N GLN A 307 -12.54 -8.27 2.35
CA GLN A 307 -13.38 -8.46 3.54
C GLN A 307 -12.57 -8.87 4.77
N VAL A 308 -11.34 -9.38 4.60
CA VAL A 308 -10.39 -9.67 5.69
C VAL A 308 -9.33 -8.58 5.81
N ALA A 309 -8.71 -8.20 4.71
CA ALA A 309 -7.51 -7.37 4.70
C ALA A 309 -7.74 -5.96 5.27
N ILE A 310 -8.82 -5.29 4.90
CA ILE A 310 -9.09 -3.93 5.39
C ILE A 310 -9.70 -3.96 6.80
N PRO A 311 -10.88 -4.58 7.04
CA PRO A 311 -11.54 -4.43 8.32
C PRO A 311 -10.84 -5.20 9.44
N HIS A 312 -10.16 -6.32 9.18
CA HIS A 312 -9.54 -7.16 10.23
C HIS A 312 -8.03 -7.02 10.34
N ILE A 313 -7.28 -7.06 9.23
CA ILE A 313 -5.81 -6.85 9.26
C ILE A 313 -5.50 -5.36 9.46
N GLY A 314 -6.33 -4.46 8.94
CA GLY A 314 -6.05 -3.02 8.93
C GLY A 314 -5.04 -2.64 7.85
N LEU A 315 -5.06 -3.37 6.74
CA LEU A 315 -4.11 -3.21 5.64
C LEU A 315 -4.53 -2.08 4.70
N LEU A 316 -3.59 -1.19 4.37
CA LEU A 316 -3.78 -0.18 3.33
C LEU A 316 -3.54 -0.82 1.95
N ILE A 317 -4.49 -0.65 1.02
CA ILE A 317 -4.51 -1.39 -0.24
C ILE A 317 -4.48 -0.45 -1.43
N GLY A 318 -3.56 -0.68 -2.36
CA GLY A 318 -3.38 0.10 -3.57
C GLY A 318 -3.81 -0.66 -4.82
N GLU A 319 -4.51 0.02 -5.71
CA GLU A 319 -5.03 -0.56 -6.95
C GLU A 319 -4.65 0.32 -8.14
N MET A 320 -4.48 -0.31 -9.31
CA MET A 320 -4.14 0.35 -10.58
C MET A 320 -2.80 1.11 -10.55
N TRP A 321 -1.79 0.58 -9.86
CA TRP A 321 -0.45 1.16 -9.83
C TRP A 321 0.31 0.85 -11.13
N ASP A 322 1.01 1.83 -11.68
CA ASP A 322 1.86 1.66 -12.87
C ASP A 322 3.27 1.26 -12.47
N LEU A 323 3.57 -0.03 -12.53
CA LEU A 323 4.84 -0.58 -12.05
C LEU A 323 5.85 -0.82 -13.17
N ASP A 324 5.53 -0.51 -14.43
CA ASP A 324 6.31 -0.99 -15.59
C ASP A 324 7.69 -0.34 -15.69
N ALA A 325 7.78 0.98 -15.54
CA ALA A 325 9.05 1.69 -15.63
C ALA A 325 10.01 1.28 -14.51
N LEU A 326 9.50 1.18 -13.28
CA LEU A 326 10.26 0.70 -12.13
C LEU A 326 10.70 -0.75 -12.32
N ALA A 327 9.80 -1.65 -12.74
CA ALA A 327 10.14 -3.06 -12.95
C ALA A 327 11.18 -3.27 -14.04
N ALA A 328 11.13 -2.51 -15.13
CA ALA A 328 12.16 -2.53 -16.15
C ALA A 328 13.52 -2.10 -15.60
N HIS A 329 13.55 -1.07 -14.75
CA HIS A 329 14.77 -0.60 -14.12
C HIS A 329 15.32 -1.60 -13.09
N CYS A 330 14.47 -2.17 -12.22
CA CYS A 330 14.86 -3.20 -11.26
C CYS A 330 15.39 -4.46 -11.95
N ALA A 331 14.82 -4.85 -13.09
CA ALA A 331 15.34 -5.96 -13.88
C ALA A 331 16.73 -5.67 -14.50
N ALA A 332 17.05 -4.39 -14.75
CA ALA A 332 18.32 -3.99 -15.33
C ALA A 332 19.45 -3.89 -14.29
N ASP A 333 19.15 -3.47 -13.05
CA ASP A 333 20.15 -3.25 -11.99
C ASP A 333 20.11 -4.29 -10.85
N GLY A 334 19.09 -5.15 -10.82
CA GLY A 334 18.90 -6.17 -9.79
C GLY A 334 18.40 -5.66 -8.44
N VAL A 335 18.13 -4.36 -8.28
CA VAL A 335 17.73 -3.75 -7.01
C VAL A 335 16.21 -3.63 -6.96
N HIS A 336 15.55 -4.33 -6.03
CA HIS A 336 14.07 -4.37 -5.94
C HIS A 336 13.50 -3.67 -4.71
N GLU A 337 14.34 -3.02 -3.92
CA GLU A 337 13.94 -2.18 -2.79
C GLU A 337 14.29 -0.71 -3.05
N PHE A 338 13.46 0.20 -2.56
CA PHE A 338 13.55 1.64 -2.83
C PHE A 338 12.91 2.47 -1.73
N LEU A 339 13.21 3.77 -1.69
CA LEU A 339 12.39 4.71 -0.95
C LEU A 339 11.07 4.90 -1.70
N LEU A 340 9.95 4.73 -1.04
CA LEU A 340 8.62 4.99 -1.61
C LEU A 340 7.91 6.05 -0.79
N THR A 341 7.47 7.10 -1.48
CA THR A 341 6.51 8.09 -0.94
C THR A 341 5.19 7.90 -1.67
N ALA A 342 4.14 7.54 -0.94
CA ALA A 342 2.81 7.33 -1.49
C ALA A 342 1.76 8.00 -0.59
N ALA A 343 2.02 9.23 -0.20
CA ALA A 343 1.10 10.03 0.59
C ALA A 343 -0.21 10.28 -0.20
N PRO A 344 -1.39 9.89 0.33
CA PRO A 344 -2.66 10.23 -0.29
C PRO A 344 -2.95 11.73 -0.21
N ILE A 345 -3.75 12.25 -1.14
CA ILE A 345 -4.35 13.59 -0.98
C ILE A 345 -5.25 13.56 0.28
N PRO A 346 -5.12 14.52 1.22
CA PRO A 346 -5.83 14.50 2.49
C PRO A 346 -7.27 15.02 2.35
N PHE A 347 -8.10 14.36 1.54
CA PHE A 347 -9.53 14.64 1.49
C PHE A 347 -10.19 14.23 2.80
N THR A 348 -10.54 15.20 3.65
CA THR A 348 -11.10 14.96 4.99
C THR A 348 -12.35 14.08 4.91
N GLY A 349 -12.36 12.99 5.69
CA GLY A 349 -13.44 12.03 5.74
C GLY A 349 -13.63 11.18 4.47
N ALA A 350 -12.65 11.15 3.57
CA ALA A 350 -12.67 10.24 2.43
C ALA A 350 -12.22 8.82 2.84
N VAL A 351 -12.80 7.80 2.21
CA VAL A 351 -12.49 6.38 2.48
C VAL A 351 -11.29 5.85 1.67
N GLY A 352 -10.63 6.71 0.93
CA GLY A 352 -9.55 6.40 0.00
C GLY A 352 -9.14 7.65 -0.76
N SER A 353 -8.08 7.59 -1.55
CA SER A 353 -7.58 8.77 -2.26
C SER A 353 -6.78 8.38 -3.50
N PRO A 354 -6.85 9.18 -4.58
CA PRO A 354 -5.86 9.11 -5.64
C PRO A 354 -4.46 9.38 -5.09
N VAL A 355 -3.46 8.78 -5.70
CA VAL A 355 -2.07 8.96 -5.30
C VAL A 355 -1.18 8.93 -6.53
N ASN A 356 -0.10 9.72 -6.50
CA ASN A 356 1.04 9.54 -7.38
C ASN A 356 2.21 8.99 -6.57
N PRO A 357 2.34 7.65 -6.44
CA PRO A 357 3.42 7.07 -5.65
C PRO A 357 4.75 7.31 -6.37
N ILE A 358 5.75 7.79 -5.64
CA ILE A 358 7.08 8.05 -6.18
C ILE A 358 8.08 7.08 -5.55
N ALA A 359 8.63 6.19 -6.37
CA ALA A 359 9.77 5.35 -6.01
C ALA A 359 11.07 6.08 -6.34
N VAL A 360 12.00 6.11 -5.39
CA VAL A 360 13.34 6.70 -5.54
C VAL A 360 14.40 5.65 -5.19
N LYS A 361 15.33 5.40 -6.11
CA LYS A 361 16.44 4.46 -5.99
C LYS A 361 17.79 5.16 -5.92
#